data_AF-A0A7C5CNA5-F1
#
_entry.id   AF-A0A7C5CNA5-F1
#
_cell.length_a   1.000
_cell.length_b   1.000
_cell.length_c   1.000
_cell.angle_alpha   90.00
_cell.angle_beta   90.00
_cell.angle_gamma   90.00
#
_symmetry.space_group_name_H-M   'P 1'
#
loop_
_entity.id
_entity.type
_entity.pdbx_description
1 polymer ?
#
loop_
_entity_poly.entity_id
_entity_poly.type
_entity_poly.pdbx_seq_one_letter_code
_entity_poly.pdbx_strand_id
1 'polypeptide(L)'
;MSEEFYNSKERRILVAMRKTLASVIKDLTPSDSSMPYPLSDDTVKDVKVCLELISAREMELAKAAGIAMARPHFIDEEQPTQTNVVSLASLRNKPKTEG
;
A
#
# COMPACT_ATOMS: atom_id res chain seq x y z
N MET A 1 29.26 2.42 2.31
CA MET A 1 29.13 0.99 2.70
C MET A 1 28.32 0.78 3.98
N SER A 2 28.35 1.68 4.97
CA SER A 2 27.59 1.58 6.22
C SER A 2 26.07 1.76 6.07
N GLU A 3 25.64 2.70 5.21
CA GLU A 3 24.24 3.11 5.10
C GLU A 3 23.35 2.09 4.37
N GLU A 4 23.86 1.46 3.31
CA GLU A 4 23.18 0.38 2.60
C GLU A 4 22.95 -0.85 3.51
N PHE A 5 23.95 -1.20 4.32
CA PHE A 5 23.84 -2.28 5.31
C PHE A 5 22.82 -1.94 6.40
N TYR A 6 22.79 -0.69 6.86
CA TYR A 6 21.80 -0.21 7.83
C TYR A 6 20.38 -0.33 7.26
N ASN A 7 20.15 0.16 6.03
CA ASN A 7 18.86 0.05 5.35
C ASN A 7 18.41 -1.41 5.17
N SER A 8 19.34 -2.31 4.83
CA SER A 8 19.05 -3.75 4.72
C SER A 8 18.64 -4.36 6.06
N LYS A 9 19.35 -4.03 7.15
CA LYS A 9 19.01 -4.51 8.50
C LYS A 9 17.68 -3.92 9.00
N GLU A 10 17.50 -2.61 8.84
CA GLU A 10 16.28 -1.91 9.23
C GLU A 10 15.06 -2.47 8.49
N ARG A 11 15.15 -2.66 7.18
CA ARG A 11 14.09 -3.30 6.39
C ARG A 11 13.74 -4.70 6.90
N ARG A 12 14.74 -5.51 7.26
CA ARG A 12 14.51 -6.85 7.83
C ARG A 12 13.77 -6.79 9.16
N ILE A 13 14.13 -5.83 10.02
CA ILE A 13 13.48 -5.61 11.32
C ILE A 13 12.01 -5.21 11.10
N LEU A 14 11.75 -4.23 10.24
CA LEU A 14 10.38 -3.74 9.96
C LEU A 14 9.49 -4.84 9.38
N VAL A 15 10.01 -5.64 8.44
CA VAL A 15 9.27 -6.79 7.88
C VAL A 15 8.95 -7.82 8.97
N ALA A 16 9.89 -8.11 9.87
CA ALA A 16 9.66 -9.03 10.98
C ALA A 16 8.59 -8.48 11.94
N MET A 17 8.71 -7.21 12.35
CA MET A 17 7.72 -6.55 13.23
C MET A 17 6.32 -6.57 12.63
N ARG A 18 6.16 -6.14 11.37
CA ARG A 18 4.86 -6.14 10.68
C ARG A 18 4.25 -7.54 10.61
N LYS A 19 5.04 -8.55 10.25
CA LYS A 19 4.57 -9.95 10.17
C LYS A 19 4.15 -10.48 11.53
N THR A 20 4.93 -10.22 12.56
CA THR A 20 4.61 -10.66 13.93
C THR A 20 3.34 -9.99 14.43
N LEU A 21 3.21 -8.66 14.31
CA LEU A 21 2.00 -7.95 14.71
C LEU A 21 0.77 -8.43 13.92
N ALA A 22 0.90 -8.66 12.61
CA ALA A 22 -0.20 -9.19 11.80
C ALA A 22 -0.61 -10.61 12.23
N SER A 23 0.34 -11.46 12.63
CA SER A 23 0.03 -12.79 13.18
C SER A 23 -0.72 -12.68 14.49
N VAL A 24 -0.24 -11.85 15.41
CA VAL A 24 -0.90 -11.60 16.70
C VAL A 24 -2.32 -11.07 16.50
N ILE A 25 -2.52 -10.10 15.60
CA ILE A 25 -3.86 -9.58 15.28
C ILE A 25 -4.76 -10.71 14.78
N LYS A 26 -4.27 -11.58 13.88
CA LYS A 26 -5.04 -12.72 13.37
C LYS A 26 -5.43 -13.67 14.49
N ASP A 27 -4.50 -14.01 15.38
CA ASP A 27 -4.74 -14.94 16.49
C ASP A 27 -5.74 -14.37 17.51
N LEU A 28 -5.73 -13.04 17.70
CA LEU A 28 -6.64 -12.36 18.61
C LEU A 28 -8.01 -12.06 18.00
N THR A 29 -8.13 -12.05 16.67
CA THR A 29 -9.40 -11.73 15.98
C THR A 29 -10.33 -12.94 16.06
N PRO A 30 -11.46 -12.86 16.78
CA PRO A 30 -12.38 -13.98 16.90
C PRO A 30 -12.98 -14.34 15.54
N SER A 31 -13.15 -15.64 15.30
CA SER A 31 -13.81 -16.15 14.09
C SER A 31 -15.30 -15.80 14.04
N ASP A 32 -15.90 -15.50 15.20
CA ASP A 32 -17.30 -15.12 15.35
C ASP A 32 -17.42 -13.71 15.91
N SER A 33 -18.20 -12.87 15.22
CA SER A 33 -18.56 -11.52 15.62
C SER A 33 -19.27 -11.40 16.98
N SER A 34 -19.85 -12.50 17.49
CA SER A 34 -20.49 -12.55 18.81
C SER A 34 -19.50 -12.55 19.98
N MET A 35 -18.23 -12.90 19.71
CA MET A 35 -17.19 -12.97 20.72
C MET A 35 -16.47 -11.61 20.85
N PRO A 36 -16.31 -11.06 22.06
CA PRO A 36 -15.62 -9.80 22.25
C PRO A 36 -14.14 -9.91 21.91
N TYR A 37 -13.58 -8.85 21.33
CA TYR A 37 -12.14 -8.75 21.10
C TYR A 37 -11.40 -8.61 22.44
N PRO A 38 -10.28 -9.33 22.67
CA PRO A 38 -9.64 -9.39 23.97
C PRO A 38 -8.81 -8.15 24.36
N LEU A 39 -8.54 -7.22 23.42
CA LEU A 39 -7.84 -5.97 23.71
C LEU A 39 -8.80 -4.79 23.80
N SER A 40 -8.43 -3.77 24.56
CA SER A 40 -9.16 -2.50 24.61
C SER A 40 -9.07 -1.73 23.29
N ASP A 41 -10.06 -0.87 23.03
CA ASP A 41 -10.09 0.01 21.85
C ASP A 41 -8.86 0.91 21.76
N ASP A 42 -8.38 1.41 22.90
CA ASP A 42 -7.16 2.22 22.97
C ASP A 42 -5.93 1.41 22.51
N THR A 43 -5.79 0.17 22.98
CA THR A 43 -4.70 -0.71 22.56
C THR A 43 -4.78 -1.01 21.07
N VAL A 44 -5.98 -1.26 20.54
CA VAL A 44 -6.20 -1.47 19.10
C VAL A 44 -5.79 -0.24 18.29
N LYS A 45 -6.11 0.95 18.78
CA LYS A 45 -5.72 2.22 18.15
C LYS A 45 -4.21 2.38 18.12
N ASP A 46 -3.53 2.12 19.24
CA ASP A 46 -2.06 2.20 19.32
C ASP A 46 -1.38 1.22 18.37
N VAL A 47 -1.90 -0.01 18.25
CA VAL A 47 -1.39 -1.00 17.29
C VAL A 47 -1.57 -0.53 15.85
N LYS A 48 -2.70 0.10 15.50
CA LYS A 48 -2.92 0.68 14.16
C LYS A 48 -1.91 1.80 13.86
N VAL A 49 -1.73 2.74 14.79
CA VAL A 49 -0.74 3.82 14.65
C VAL A 49 0.67 3.25 14.47
N CYS A 50 1.03 2.21 15.23
CA CYS A 50 2.31 1.54 15.09
C CYS A 50 2.50 0.92 13.69
N LEU A 51 1.49 0.23 13.15
CA LEU A 51 1.54 -0.34 11.80
C LEU A 51 1.61 0.74 10.70
N GLU A 52 0.98 1.89 10.89
CA GLU A 52 1.11 3.04 10.00
C GLU A 52 2.55 3.57 9.97
N LEU A 53 3.18 3.73 11.13
CA LEU A 53 4.58 4.17 11.25
C LEU A 53 5.55 3.19 10.59
N ILE A 54 5.36 1.89 10.82
CA ILE A 54 6.16 0.84 10.16
C ILE A 54 6.02 0.94 8.65
N SER A 55 4.79 1.09 8.14
CA SER A 55 4.51 1.16 6.71
C SER A 55 5.12 2.41 6.07
N ALA A 56 5.03 3.56 6.74
CA ALA A 56 5.66 4.80 6.29
C ALA A 56 7.18 4.63 6.16
N ARG A 57 7.82 4.01 7.16
CA ARG A 57 9.27 3.78 7.13
C ARG A 57 9.68 2.74 6.08
N GLU A 58 8.92 1.66 5.91
CA GLU A 58 9.16 0.69 4.83
C GLU A 58 9.13 1.37 3.45
N MET A 59 8.21 2.33 3.24
CA MET A 59 8.10 3.10 2.00
C MET A 59 9.30 4.04 1.78
N GLU A 60 9.78 4.72 2.83
CA GLU A 60 10.99 5.55 2.74
C GLU A 60 12.22 4.73 2.34
N LEU A 61 12.42 3.57 2.96
CA LEU A 61 13.52 2.66 2.63
C LEU A 61 13.41 2.11 1.21
N ALA A 62 12.19 1.78 0.76
CA ALA A 62 11.97 1.31 -0.60
C ALA A 62 12.28 2.40 -1.64
N LYS A 63 11.84 3.64 -1.39
CA LYS A 63 12.14 4.80 -2.23
C LYS A 63 13.65 5.06 -2.30
N ALA A 64 14.34 5.01 -1.16
CA ALA A 64 15.80 5.17 -1.10
C ALA A 64 16.55 4.07 -1.88
N ALA A 65 16.01 2.85 -1.90
CA ALA A 65 16.55 1.72 -2.66
C ALA A 65 16.12 1.69 -4.14
N GLY A 66 15.33 2.67 -4.62
CA GLY A 66 14.81 2.68 -5.98
C GLY A 66 13.80 1.57 -6.29
N ILE A 67 13.21 0.96 -5.26
CA ILE A 67 12.20 -0.09 -5.41
C ILE A 67 10.84 0.58 -5.61
N ALA A 68 10.29 0.45 -6.82
CA ALA A 68 8.91 0.87 -7.08
C ALA A 68 7.94 -0.01 -6.28
N MET A 69 7.06 0.61 -5.50
CA MET A 69 5.95 -0.11 -4.86
C MET A 69 4.97 -0.55 -5.95
N ALA A 70 4.86 -1.86 -6.16
CA ALA A 70 3.88 -2.43 -7.08
C ALA A 70 2.48 -2.09 -6.58
N ARG A 71 1.70 -1.36 -7.39
CA ARG A 71 0.27 -1.21 -7.13
C ARG A 71 -0.42 -2.53 -7.46
N PRO A 72 -1.26 -3.06 -6.57
CA PRO A 72 -2.11 -4.19 -6.92
C PRO A 72 -2.96 -3.83 -8.14
N HIS A 73 -3.00 -4.73 -9.11
CA HIS A 73 -3.85 -4.64 -10.29
C HIS A 73 -4.79 -5.85 -10.28
N PHE A 74 -6.01 -5.67 -10.75
CA PHE A 74 -6.91 -6.81 -10.96
C PHE A 74 -6.38 -7.68 -12.11
N ILE A 75 -6.63 -9.00 -12.03
CA ILE A 75 -6.17 -9.96 -13.05
C ILE A 75 -6.79 -9.70 -14.43
N ASP A 76 -7.96 -9.06 -14.46
CA ASP A 76 -8.69 -8.70 -15.68
C ASP A 76 -8.38 -7.27 -16.15
N GLU A 77 -7.54 -6.52 -15.43
CA GLU A 77 -7.08 -5.21 -15.90
C GLU A 77 -6.07 -5.37 -17.02
N GLU A 78 -6.38 -4.81 -18.19
CA GLU A 78 -5.38 -4.58 -19.23
C GLU A 78 -4.26 -3.71 -18.65
N GLN A 79 -3.07 -4.29 -18.49
CA GLN A 79 -1.88 -3.55 -18.07
C GLN A 79 -1.69 -2.38 -19.04
N PRO A 80 -1.68 -1.12 -18.56
CA PRO A 80 -1.49 0.04 -19.44
C PRO A 80 -0.04 0.06 -19.90
N THR A 81 0.26 -0.72 -20.94
CA THR A 81 1.56 -0.74 -21.61
C THR A 81 1.80 0.57 -22.37
N GLN A 82 0.75 1.34 -22.63
CA GLN A 82 0.78 2.64 -23.28
C GLN A 82 -0.29 3.55 -22.65
N THR A 83 0.11 4.73 -22.20
CA THR A 83 -0.82 5.79 -21.81
C THR A 83 -1.62 6.19 -23.06
N ASN A 84 -2.91 5.86 -23.08
CA ASN A 84 -3.79 6.17 -24.20
C ASN A 84 -4.17 7.67 -24.16
N VAL A 85 -3.23 8.54 -24.54
CA VAL A 85 -3.40 9.99 -24.53
C VAL A 85 -4.17 10.41 -25.78
N VAL A 86 -5.45 10.72 -25.63
CA VAL A 86 -6.24 11.29 -26.73
C VAL A 86 -6.01 12.80 -26.80
N SER A 87 -5.53 13.30 -27.93
CA SER A 87 -5.33 14.74 -28.14
C SER A 87 -6.66 15.48 -28.25
N LEU A 88 -6.91 16.41 -27.32
CA LEU A 88 -8.11 17.28 -27.30
C LEU A 88 -8.21 18.22 -28.51
N ALA A 89 -7.12 18.41 -29.25
CA ALA A 89 -7.11 19.18 -30.49
C ALA A 89 -8.06 18.62 -31.56
N SER A 90 -8.30 17.30 -31.56
CA SER A 90 -9.14 16.62 -32.54
C SER A 90 -10.65 16.81 -32.30
N LEU A 91 -11.04 17.35 -31.15
CA LEU A 91 -12.45 17.58 -30.77
C LEU A 91 -12.97 18.97 -31.19
N ARG A 92 -12.14 19.81 -31.79
CA ARG A 92 -12.53 21.18 -32.16
C ARG A 92 -13.31 21.23 -33.48
N ASN A 93 -14.63 21.12 -33.35
CA ASN A 93 -15.75 21.53 -34.24
C ASN A 93 -15.81 21.01 -35.69
N LYS A 94 -16.89 20.27 -36.00
CA LYS A 94 -17.57 20.36 -37.31
C LYS A 94 -18.80 21.27 -37.18
N PRO A 95 -18.96 22.32 -38.00
CA PRO A 95 -20.20 23.09 -38.02
C PRO A 95 -21.36 22.22 -38.54
N LYS A 96 -22.53 22.33 -37.91
CA LYS A 96 -23.78 21.70 -38.35
C LYS A 96 -24.20 22.32 -39.69
N THR A 97 -24.24 21.51 -40.74
CA THR A 97 -24.95 21.84 -41.96
C THR A 97 -26.36 21.27 -41.84
N GLU A 98 -27.33 22.17 -41.69
CA GLU A 98 -28.77 21.86 -41.78
C GLU A 98 -29.16 21.79 -43.26
N GLY A 99 -29.93 20.78 -43.64
CA GLY A 99 -30.52 20.58 -44.96
C GLY A 99 -31.69 19.61 -44.85
#